data_AF-A0A011UV89-F1
#
_entry.id   AF-A0A011UV89-F1
#
_cell.length_a   1.000
_cell.length_b   1.000
_cell.length_c   1.000
_cell.angle_alpha   90.00
_cell.angle_beta   90.00
_cell.angle_gamma   90.00
#
_symmetry.space_group_name_H-M   'P 1'
#
loop_
_entity.id
_entity.type
_entity.pdbx_description
1 polymer ?
#
loop_
_entity_poly.entity_id
_entity_poly.type
_entity_poly.pdbx_seq_one_letter_code
_entity_poly.pdbx_strand_id
1 'polypeptide(L)'
;MTTAADDVLQLGIVERNLDRRELVRMFSIVSAEATYPGHEAHDWLRQRYARVIADYAGAIAADRAAERIDPPVGDDTALAALVITGWEGVQIRWLADDSDPVAAMSLLLSSALRPRAA
;
A
#
# COMPACT_ATOMS: atom_id res chain seq x y z
N MET A 1 -8.64 8.77 19.83
CA MET A 1 -7.30 9.35 20.03
C MET A 1 -6.41 8.67 19.01
N THR A 2 -6.50 9.17 17.77
CA THR A 2 -5.83 8.67 16.57
C THR A 2 -4.32 8.81 16.79
N THR A 3 -3.61 7.70 16.73
CA THR A 3 -2.15 7.72 16.96
C THR A 3 -1.47 8.28 15.72
N ALA A 4 -0.27 8.85 15.87
CA ALA A 4 0.51 9.35 14.74
C ALA A 4 0.78 8.27 13.65
N ALA A 5 0.58 6.98 13.97
CA ALA A 5 0.67 5.86 13.05
C ALA A 5 -0.57 5.67 12.17
N ASP A 6 -1.76 6.09 12.64
CA ASP A 6 -3.00 6.03 11.86
C ASP A 6 -3.04 7.11 10.76
N ASP A 7 -2.36 8.24 11.01
CA ASP A 7 -2.18 9.36 10.07
C ASP A 7 -1.06 9.14 9.05
N VAL A 8 -0.29 8.04 9.13
CA VAL A 8 0.70 7.66 8.12
C VAL A 8 -0.03 7.16 6.86
N LEU A 9 -0.63 8.09 6.13
CA LEU A 9 -1.07 8.10 4.73
C LEU A 9 -1.85 6.89 4.14
N GLN A 10 -2.05 5.79 4.86
CA GLN A 10 -2.29 4.47 4.27
C GLN A 10 -3.56 3.79 4.77
N LEU A 11 -3.82 3.77 6.07
CA LEU A 11 -5.07 3.20 6.59
C LEU A 11 -6.26 4.00 6.09
N GLY A 12 -6.15 5.33 6.02
CA GLY A 12 -7.19 6.17 5.43
C GLY A 12 -7.49 5.86 3.95
N ILE A 13 -6.55 5.26 3.20
CA ILE A 13 -6.82 4.77 1.83
C ILE A 13 -7.52 3.41 1.86
N VAL A 14 -7.09 2.51 2.75
CA VAL A 14 -7.75 1.20 2.95
C VAL A 14 -9.21 1.42 3.36
N GLU A 15 -9.47 2.25 4.36
CA GLU A 15 -10.80 2.57 4.88
C GLU A 15 -11.71 3.17 3.79
N ARG A 16 -11.21 4.14 3.02
CA ARG A 16 -11.96 4.72 1.88
C ARG A 16 -12.30 3.70 0.79
N ASN A 17 -11.48 2.66 0.63
CA ASN A 17 -11.72 1.61 -0.35
C ASN A 17 -12.74 0.57 0.14
N LEU A 18 -12.98 0.45 1.46
CA LEU A 18 -13.96 -0.48 2.01
C LEU A 18 -15.37 -0.21 1.48
N ASP A 19 -15.74 1.06 1.35
CA ASP A 19 -17.03 1.49 0.79
C ASP A 19 -17.13 1.26 -0.73
N ARG A 20 -16.06 0.80 -1.39
CA ARG A 20 -15.92 0.73 -2.85
C ARG A 20 -15.54 -0.68 -3.34
N ARG A 21 -16.04 -1.72 -2.68
CA ARG A 21 -15.70 -3.13 -2.96
C ARG A 21 -15.72 -3.50 -4.45
N GLU A 22 -16.75 -3.12 -5.20
CA GLU A 22 -16.85 -3.46 -6.62
C GLU A 22 -15.85 -2.71 -7.50
N LEU A 23 -15.48 -1.47 -7.15
CA LEU A 23 -14.41 -0.75 -7.84
C LEU A 23 -13.05 -1.38 -7.55
N VAL A 24 -12.81 -1.82 -6.31
CA VAL A 24 -11.60 -2.57 -5.95
C VAL A 24 -11.53 -3.86 -6.75
N ARG A 25 -12.63 -4.63 -6.83
CA ARG A 25 -12.70 -5.86 -7.64
C ARG A 25 -12.39 -5.59 -9.12
N MET A 26 -13.04 -4.60 -9.73
CA MET A 26 -12.80 -4.23 -11.12
C MET A 26 -11.32 -3.84 -11.32
N PHE A 27 -10.78 -3.01 -10.43
CA PHE A 27 -9.39 -2.57 -10.49
C PHE A 27 -8.42 -3.76 -10.39
N SER A 28 -8.67 -4.72 -9.50
CA SER A 28 -7.84 -5.93 -9.37
C SER A 28 -7.84 -6.77 -10.64
N ILE A 29 -9.01 -6.95 -11.28
CA ILE A 29 -9.12 -7.71 -12.53
C ILE A 29 -8.34 -7.03 -13.65
N VAL A 30 -8.60 -5.73 -13.89
CA VAL A 30 -7.93 -4.97 -14.95
C VAL A 30 -6.42 -4.90 -14.73
N SER A 31 -5.98 -4.73 -13.47
CA SER A 31 -4.56 -4.71 -13.15
C SER A 31 -3.88 -6.05 -13.42
N ALA A 32 -4.57 -7.17 -13.15
CA ALA A 32 -4.07 -8.50 -13.48
C ALA A 32 -3.97 -8.72 -15.00
N GLU A 33 -4.99 -8.34 -15.76
CA GLU A 33 -4.98 -8.45 -17.23
C GLU A 33 -3.90 -7.57 -17.87
N ALA A 34 -3.72 -6.35 -17.35
CA ALA A 34 -2.71 -5.39 -17.82
C ALA A 34 -1.25 -5.82 -17.56
N THR A 35 -1.02 -6.92 -16.82
CA THR A 35 0.32 -7.53 -16.73
C THR A 35 0.80 -8.10 -18.06
N TYR A 36 -0.12 -8.46 -18.97
CA TYR A 36 0.20 -8.90 -20.31
C TYR A 36 0.70 -7.73 -21.18
N PRO A 37 1.88 -7.81 -21.83
CA PRO A 37 2.42 -6.71 -22.64
C PRO A 37 1.55 -6.25 -23.81
N GLY A 38 0.64 -7.09 -24.31
CA GLY A 38 -0.27 -6.73 -25.40
C GLY A 38 -1.60 -6.13 -24.96
N HIS A 39 -1.85 -5.98 -23.65
CA HIS A 39 -3.06 -5.36 -23.12
C HIS A 39 -2.99 -3.83 -23.26
N GLU A 40 -4.09 -3.15 -23.62
CA GLU A 40 -4.03 -1.70 -23.90
C GLU A 40 -3.60 -0.86 -22.68
N ALA A 41 -3.89 -1.36 -21.48
CA ALA A 41 -3.52 -0.71 -20.23
C ALA A 41 -2.11 -1.06 -19.70
N HIS A 42 -1.28 -1.83 -20.43
CA HIS A 42 0.03 -2.29 -19.93
C HIS A 42 0.95 -1.12 -19.54
N ASP A 43 1.11 -0.14 -20.43
CA ASP A 43 1.98 1.02 -20.18
C ASP A 43 1.44 1.88 -19.05
N TRP A 44 0.12 2.03 -18.96
CA TRP A 44 -0.53 2.73 -17.86
C TRP A 44 -0.23 2.04 -16.52
N LEU A 45 -0.31 0.70 -16.45
CA LEU A 45 -0.03 -0.05 -15.23
C LEU A 45 1.43 0.16 -14.79
N ARG A 46 2.39 0.08 -15.72
CA ARG A 46 3.81 0.35 -15.42
C ARG A 46 4.03 1.76 -14.88
N GLN A 47 3.46 2.77 -15.54
CA GLN A 47 3.57 4.17 -15.12
C GLN A 47 2.90 4.42 -13.77
N ARG A 48 1.78 3.74 -13.51
CA ARG A 48 1.11 3.78 -12.22
C ARG A 48 2.01 3.27 -11.10
N TYR A 49 2.62 2.09 -11.25
CA TYR A 49 3.52 1.57 -10.22
C TYR A 49 4.71 2.51 -9.99
N ALA A 50 5.35 2.99 -11.06
CA ALA A 50 6.47 3.93 -10.92
C ALA A 50 6.08 5.19 -10.12
N ARG A 51 4.91 5.76 -10.41
CA ARG A 51 4.39 6.94 -9.70
C ARG A 51 4.06 6.63 -8.24
N VAL A 52 3.23 5.62 -8.00
CA VAL A 52 2.75 5.30 -6.66
C VAL A 52 3.92 4.90 -5.76
N ILE A 53 4.87 4.08 -6.25
CA ILE A 53 6.08 3.73 -5.51
C ILE A 53 6.89 4.99 -5.15
N ALA A 54 7.09 5.92 -6.09
CA ALA A 54 7.83 7.15 -5.82
C ALA A 54 7.13 8.03 -4.77
N ASP A 55 5.81 8.18 -4.85
CA ASP A 55 5.00 8.95 -3.90
C ASP A 55 5.14 8.36 -2.47
N TYR A 56 5.04 7.04 -2.35
CA TYR A 56 5.18 6.34 -1.07
C TYR A 56 6.60 6.36 -0.52
N ALA A 57 7.61 6.21 -1.38
CA ALA A 57 9.01 6.31 -0.98
C ALA A 57 9.31 7.71 -0.40
N GLY A 58 8.77 8.76 -1.02
CA GLY A 58 8.87 10.13 -0.51
C GLY A 58 8.23 10.31 0.87
N ALA A 59 7.05 9.71 1.10
CA ALA A 59 6.39 9.74 2.40
C ALA A 59 7.20 9.00 3.49
N ILE A 60 7.69 7.79 3.18
CA ILE A 60 8.53 7.01 4.09
C ILE A 60 9.82 7.76 4.42
N ALA A 61 10.49 8.34 3.42
CA ALA A 61 11.70 9.13 3.62
C ALA A 61 11.44 10.34 4.52
N ALA A 62 10.31 11.03 4.36
CA ALA A 62 9.92 12.15 5.20
C ALA A 62 9.64 11.73 6.66
N ASP A 63 8.97 10.61 6.87
CA ASP A 63 8.71 10.06 8.21
C ASP A 63 10.00 9.60 8.90
N ARG A 64 10.91 8.98 8.14
CA ARG A 64 12.23 8.58 8.64
C ARG A 64 13.06 9.79 9.04
N ALA A 65 13.11 10.83 8.19
CA ALA A 65 13.85 12.06 8.47
C ALA A 65 13.31 12.83 9.68
N ALA A 66 12.01 12.71 9.95
CA ALA A 66 11.36 13.27 11.13
C ALA A 66 11.38 12.32 12.34
N GLU A 67 12.14 11.21 12.27
CA GLU A 67 12.27 10.20 13.32
C GLU A 67 10.94 9.60 13.81
N ARG A 68 9.89 9.62 12.98
CA ARG A 68 8.59 9.00 13.32
C ARG A 68 8.62 7.47 13.19
N ILE A 69 9.47 6.96 12.31
CA ILE A 69 9.62 5.54 12.02
C ILE A 69 11.10 5.14 12.08
N ASP A 70 11.35 3.88 12.43
CA ASP A 70 12.68 3.24 12.35
C ASP A 70 12.60 1.89 11.60
N PRO A 71 12.36 1.92 10.27
CA PRO A 71 12.28 0.71 9.47
C PRO A 71 13.57 -0.10 9.52
N PRO A 72 13.49 -1.45 9.54
CA PRO A 72 14.67 -2.32 9.58
C PRO A 72 15.50 -2.28 8.28
N VAL A 73 14.96 -1.70 7.21
CA VAL A 73 15.60 -1.57 5.89
C VAL A 73 15.77 -0.09 5.58
N GLY A 74 16.95 0.31 5.09
CA GLY A 74 17.28 1.70 4.75
C GLY A 74 16.92 2.12 3.31
N ASP A 75 16.19 1.28 2.59
CA ASP A 75 15.74 1.52 1.22
C ASP A 75 14.23 1.86 1.22
N ASP A 76 13.93 3.15 1.17
CA ASP A 76 12.56 3.64 1.21
C ASP A 76 11.76 3.29 -0.05
N THR A 77 12.43 3.09 -1.19
CA THR A 77 11.79 2.66 -2.44
C THR A 77 11.37 1.20 -2.36
N ALA A 78 12.24 0.33 -1.84
CA ALA A 78 11.92 -1.08 -1.61
C ALA A 78 10.78 -1.24 -0.59
N LEU A 79 10.79 -0.44 0.49
CA LEU A 79 9.71 -0.44 1.47
C LEU A 79 8.37 0.00 0.86
N ALA A 80 8.37 1.07 0.06
CA ALA A 80 7.19 1.53 -0.66
C ALA A 80 6.62 0.45 -1.59
N ALA A 81 7.47 -0.22 -2.36
CA ALA A 81 7.07 -1.31 -3.23
C ALA A 81 6.45 -2.49 -2.45
N LEU A 82 7.04 -2.84 -1.30
CA LEU A 82 6.53 -3.91 -0.43
C LEU A 82 5.15 -3.56 0.14
N VAL A 83 4.97 -2.33 0.58
CA VAL A 83 3.70 -1.81 1.08
C VAL A 83 2.59 -1.89 0.02
N ILE A 84 2.88 -1.42 -1.21
CA ILE A 84 1.91 -1.44 -2.32
C ILE A 84 1.54 -2.88 -2.70
N THR A 85 2.54 -3.75 -2.84
CA THR A 85 2.33 -5.17 -3.15
C THR A 85 1.53 -5.87 -2.04
N GLY A 86 1.79 -5.51 -0.79
CA GLY A 86 1.04 -5.98 0.36
C GLY A 86 -0.44 -5.63 0.28
N TRP A 87 -0.76 -4.37 -0.03
CA TRP A 87 -2.14 -3.92 -0.23
C TRP A 87 -2.83 -4.68 -1.36
N GLU A 88 -2.16 -4.96 -2.48
CA GLU A 88 -2.72 -5.73 -3.59
C GLU A 88 -3.05 -7.17 -3.19
N GLY A 89 -2.14 -7.85 -2.47
CA GLY A 89 -2.41 -9.18 -1.95
C GLY A 89 -3.55 -9.21 -0.93
N VAL A 90 -3.60 -8.24 -0.03
CA VAL A 90 -4.66 -8.11 0.98
C VAL A 90 -6.02 -7.89 0.33
N GLN A 91 -6.11 -7.04 -0.70
CA GLN A 91 -7.36 -6.83 -1.45
C GLN A 91 -7.90 -8.12 -2.05
N ILE A 92 -7.04 -8.96 -2.65
CA ILE A 92 -7.46 -10.24 -3.22
C ILE A 92 -8.03 -11.17 -2.14
N ARG A 93 -7.39 -11.26 -0.97
CA ARG A 93 -7.90 -12.07 0.14
C ARG A 93 -9.23 -11.55 0.64
N TRP A 94 -9.32 -10.26 0.96
CA TRP A 94 -10.56 -9.62 1.37
C TRP A 94 -11.71 -9.87 0.39
N LEU A 95 -11.46 -9.76 -0.92
CA LEU A 95 -12.48 -10.01 -1.93
C LEU A 95 -12.88 -11.49 -2.04
N ALA A 96 -11.97 -12.43 -1.75
CA ALA A 96 -12.17 -13.87 -1.94
C ALA A 96 -12.79 -14.57 -0.73
N ASP A 97 -12.45 -14.16 0.50
CA ASP A 97 -12.85 -14.86 1.73
C ASP A 97 -13.23 -13.93 2.89
N ASP A 98 -13.43 -12.64 2.61
CA ASP A 98 -13.78 -11.60 3.59
C ASP A 98 -12.75 -11.44 4.74
N SER A 99 -11.47 -11.83 4.53
CA SER A 99 -10.36 -11.48 5.44
C SER A 99 -10.37 -9.98 5.74
N ASP A 100 -10.13 -9.59 7.01
CA ASP A 100 -10.09 -8.18 7.42
C ASP A 100 -8.88 -7.45 6.80
N PRO A 101 -9.10 -6.54 5.84
CA PRO A 101 -8.02 -5.85 5.15
C PRO A 101 -7.34 -4.78 6.01
N VAL A 102 -8.06 -4.18 6.97
CA VAL A 102 -7.51 -3.16 7.87
C VAL A 102 -6.53 -3.84 8.82
N ALA A 103 -6.95 -4.92 9.48
CA ALA A 103 -6.09 -5.68 10.37
C ALA A 103 -4.82 -6.19 9.68
N ALA A 104 -4.95 -6.71 8.45
CA ALA A 104 -3.81 -7.20 7.67
C ALA A 104 -2.82 -6.07 7.30
N MET A 105 -3.33 -4.92 6.86
CA MET A 105 -2.47 -3.78 6.52
C MET A 105 -1.81 -3.15 7.76
N SER A 106 -2.53 -3.03 8.88
CA SER A 106 -1.94 -2.56 10.14
C SER A 106 -0.77 -3.44 10.58
N LEU A 107 -0.91 -4.77 10.47
CA LEU A 107 0.18 -5.71 10.79
C LEU A 107 1.37 -5.54 9.84
N LEU A 108 1.12 -5.41 8.54
CA LEU A 108 2.19 -5.20 7.55
C LEU A 108 2.95 -3.90 7.82
N LEU A 109 2.23 -2.79 8.03
CA LEU A 109 2.81 -1.48 8.22
C LEU A 109 3.59 -1.38 9.53
N SER A 110 3.05 -1.87 10.63
CA SER A 110 3.77 -1.91 11.91
C SER A 110 5.03 -2.76 11.86
N SER A 111 5.07 -3.79 11.01
CA SER A 111 6.23 -4.65 10.82
C SER A 111 7.31 -4.01 9.94
N ALA A 112 6.88 -3.37 8.84
CA ALA A 112 7.77 -2.80 7.82
C ALA A 112 8.23 -1.37 8.15
N LEU A 113 7.34 -0.53 8.69
CA LEU A 113 7.54 0.90 8.97
C LEU A 113 7.46 1.17 10.48
N ARG A 114 8.16 0.34 11.26
CA ARG A 114 8.12 0.32 12.73
C ARG A 114 8.06 1.73 13.33
N PRO A 115 7.00 2.08 14.08
CA PRO A 115 6.94 3.36 14.78
C PRO A 115 8.12 3.49 15.74
N ARG A 116 8.76 4.65 15.78
CA ARG A 116 9.78 4.92 16.79
C ARG A 116 9.08 5.13 18.13
N ALA A 117 9.48 4.37 19.16
CA ALA A 117 9.01 4.64 20.52
C ALA A 117 9.52 6.01 20.98
N ALA A 118 8.65 6.79 21.62
CA ALA A 118 8.99 8.09 22.19
C ALA A 118 10.03 7.99 23.32
#